data_AF-A0A0G1ATZ5-F1
#
_entry.id   AF-A0A0G1ATZ5-F1
#
_cell.length_a   1.000
_cell.length_b   1.000
_cell.length_c   1.000
_cell.angle_alpha   90.00
_cell.angle_beta   90.00
_cell.angle_gamma   90.00
#
_symmetry.space_group_name_H-M   'P 1'
#
loop_
_entity.id
_entity.type
_entity.pdbx_description
1 polymer ?
#
loop_
_entity_poly.entity_id
_entity_poly.type
_entity_poly.pdbx_seq_one_letter_code
_entity_poly.pdbx_strand_id
1 'polypeptide(L)'
;MIKKIIFVLGVILVIVMVYGFGKQIFSSLEAGKRLDNEAEKLTLLQRRNEELKKKLVEVGSLQFIEQQARDKLSLARPGETIMVIPQSEIDKVLGAQKEVQKIVEPYWQGWLRLFWR
;
A
#
# COMPACT_ATOMS: atom_id res chain seq x y z
N MET A 1 -53.98 -16.63 -45.93
CA MET A 1 -52.51 -16.78 -45.97
C MET A 1 -51.77 -15.47 -45.73
N ILE A 2 -52.18 -14.36 -46.36
CA ILE A 2 -51.61 -13.01 -46.18
C ILE A 2 -51.48 -12.54 -44.71
N LYS A 3 -52.50 -12.77 -43.87
CA LYS A 3 -52.44 -12.40 -42.44
C LYS A 3 -51.31 -13.11 -41.66
N LYS A 4 -50.99 -14.36 -42.01
CA LYS A 4 -49.89 -15.13 -41.40
C LYS A 4 -48.53 -14.61 -41.87
N ILE A 5 -48.42 -14.22 -43.14
CA ILE A 5 -47.20 -13.62 -43.70
C ILE A 5 -46.89 -12.28 -43.05
N ILE A 6 -47.90 -11.40 -42.92
CA ILE A 6 -47.77 -10.10 -42.24
C ILE A 6 -47.35 -10.29 -40.78
N PHE A 7 -47.93 -11.28 -40.09
CA PHE A 7 -47.56 -11.59 -38.72
C PHE A 7 -46.10 -12.05 -38.60
N VAL A 8 -45.65 -12.96 -39.45
CA VAL A 8 -44.24 -13.43 -39.48
C VAL A 8 -43.28 -12.28 -39.79
N LEU A 9 -43.63 -11.39 -40.73
CA LEU A 9 -42.82 -10.23 -41.06
C LEU A 9 -42.71 -9.25 -39.88
N GLY A 10 -43.81 -9.04 -39.15
CA GLY A 10 -43.83 -8.24 -37.93
C GLY A 10 -42.96 -8.82 -36.82
N VAL A 11 -43.00 -10.15 -36.62
CA VAL A 11 -42.14 -10.84 -35.65
C VAL A 11 -40.66 -10.69 -36.01
N ILE A 12 -40.31 -10.85 -37.30
CA ILE A 12 -38.93 -10.65 -37.77
C ILE A 12 -38.46 -9.22 -37.52
N LEU A 13 -39.30 -8.22 -37.80
CA LEU A 13 -38.99 -6.81 -37.55
C LEU A 13 -38.68 -6.56 -36.07
N VAL A 14 -39.50 -7.12 -35.16
CA VAL A 14 -39.30 -6.99 -33.71
C VAL A 14 -37.99 -7.64 -33.28
N ILE A 15 -37.67 -8.84 -33.80
CA ILE A 15 -36.40 -9.53 -33.48
C ILE A 15 -35.20 -8.69 -33.90
N VAL A 16 -35.23 -8.10 -35.11
CA VAL A 16 -34.16 -7.24 -35.62
C VAL A 16 -33.99 -6.00 -34.76
N MET A 17 -35.10 -5.37 -34.33
CA MET A 17 -35.05 -4.22 -33.43
C MET A 17 -34.45 -4.60 -32.08
N VAL A 18 -34.91 -5.68 -31.44
CA VAL A 18 -34.39 -6.14 -30.15
C VAL A 18 -32.90 -6.45 -30.23
N TYR A 19 -32.44 -7.08 -31.30
CA TYR A 19 -31.02 -7.36 -31.52
C TYR A 19 -30.19 -6.08 -31.68
N GLY A 20 -30.69 -5.10 -32.45
CA GLY A 20 -30.04 -3.80 -32.62
C GLY A 20 -29.92 -3.01 -31.32
N PHE A 21 -31.02 -2.90 -30.56
CA PHE A 21 -31.03 -2.21 -29.28
C PHE A 21 -30.17 -2.91 -28.23
N GLY A 22 -30.22 -4.24 -28.17
CA GLY A 22 -29.37 -5.03 -27.27
C GLY A 22 -27.89 -4.73 -27.53
N LYS A 23 -27.44 -4.83 -28.78
CA LYS A 23 -26.05 -4.55 -29.15
C LYS A 23 -25.63 -3.11 -28.80
N GLN A 24 -26.51 -2.13 -29.04
CA GLN A 24 -26.23 -0.72 -28.74
C GLN A 24 -26.02 -0.50 -27.23
N ILE A 25 -26.90 -1.06 -26.40
CA ILE A 25 -26.82 -0.94 -24.93
C ILE A 25 -25.53 -1.57 -24.42
N PHE A 26 -25.19 -2.79 -24.88
CA PHE A 26 -23.94 -3.44 -24.48
C PHE A 26 -22.70 -2.63 -24.89
N SER A 27 -22.69 -2.08 -26.10
CA SER A 27 -21.57 -1.24 -26.57
C SER A 27 -21.39 0.05 -25.75
N SER A 28 -22.49 0.67 -25.32
CA SER A 28 -22.46 1.87 -24.48
C SER A 28 -21.96 1.58 -23.07
N LEU A 29 -22.31 0.42 -22.51
CA LEU A 29 -21.82 -0.01 -21.19
C LEU A 29 -20.33 -0.33 -21.22
N GLU A 30 -19.84 -0.97 -22.29
CA GLU A 30 -18.40 -1.21 -22.48
C GLU A 30 -17.61 0.09 -22.64
N ALA A 31 -18.17 1.08 -23.36
CA ALA A 31 -17.54 2.39 -23.52
C ALA A 31 -17.37 3.12 -22.17
N GLY A 32 -18.38 3.09 -21.31
CA GLY A 32 -18.29 3.64 -19.95
C GLY A 32 -17.21 2.95 -19.11
N LYS A 33 -17.19 1.61 -19.12
CA LYS A 33 -16.17 0.83 -18.39
C LYS A 33 -14.75 1.11 -18.86
N ARG A 34 -14.54 1.36 -20.17
CA ARG A 34 -13.22 1.73 -20.70
C ARG A 34 -12.77 3.08 -20.16
N LEU A 35 -13.66 4.06 -20.08
CA LEU A 35 -13.34 5.38 -19.52
C LEU A 35 -12.99 5.28 -18.02
N ASP A 36 -13.76 4.54 -17.25
CA ASP A 36 -13.50 4.35 -15.81
C ASP A 36 -12.16 3.65 -15.56
N ASN A 37 -11.86 2.59 -16.32
CA ASN A 37 -10.60 1.86 -16.22
C ASN A 37 -9.39 2.75 -16.58
N GLU A 38 -9.51 3.58 -17.62
CA GLU A 38 -8.42 4.49 -18.00
C GLU A 38 -8.26 5.64 -16.99
N ALA A 39 -9.37 6.17 -16.45
CA ALA A 39 -9.31 7.15 -15.37
C ALA A 39 -8.64 6.57 -14.10
N GLU A 40 -9.00 5.35 -13.72
CA GLU A 40 -8.38 4.66 -12.58
C GLU A 40 -6.87 4.46 -12.81
N LYS A 41 -6.46 3.99 -14.00
CA LYS A 41 -5.04 3.88 -14.37
C LYS A 41 -4.33 5.22 -14.26
N LEU A 42 -4.90 6.31 -14.79
CA LEU A 42 -4.30 7.64 -14.71
C LEU A 42 -4.09 8.07 -13.26
N THR A 43 -5.08 7.88 -12.39
CA THR A 43 -4.95 8.23 -10.96
C THR A 43 -3.88 7.40 -10.25
N LEU A 44 -3.80 6.09 -10.55
CA LEU A 44 -2.76 5.22 -10.01
C LEU A 44 -1.36 5.63 -10.49
N LEU A 45 -1.21 5.95 -11.78
CA LEU A 45 0.05 6.41 -12.35
C LEU A 45 0.47 7.76 -11.75
N GLN A 46 -0.45 8.69 -11.54
CA GLN A 46 -0.18 9.97 -10.91
C GLN A 46 0.30 9.79 -9.45
N ARG A 47 -0.39 8.98 -8.65
CA ARG A 47 0.03 8.65 -7.28
C ARG A 47 1.42 8.03 -7.25
N ARG A 48 1.69 7.05 -8.12
CA ARG A 48 3.03 6.43 -8.24
C ARG A 48 4.09 7.46 -8.64
N ASN A 49 3.78 8.38 -9.55
CA ASN A 49 4.70 9.45 -9.95
C ASN A 49 5.05 10.36 -8.77
N GLU A 50 4.05 10.76 -7.98
CA GLU A 50 4.26 11.57 -6.77
C GLU A 50 5.08 10.84 -5.70
N GLU A 51 4.79 9.57 -5.44
CA GLU A 51 5.57 8.75 -4.52
C GLU A 51 7.03 8.61 -4.98
N LEU A 52 7.25 8.36 -6.26
CA LEU A 52 8.60 8.27 -6.83
C LEU A 52 9.35 9.60 -6.73
N LYS A 53 8.68 10.73 -6.96
CA LYS A 53 9.28 12.06 -6.78
C LYS A 53 9.69 12.30 -5.32
N LYS A 54 8.85 11.91 -4.36
CA LYS A 54 9.20 12.00 -2.92
C LYS A 54 10.43 11.16 -2.59
N LYS A 55 10.47 9.91 -3.06
CA LYS A 55 11.63 9.02 -2.88
C LYS A 55 12.89 9.56 -3.54
N LEU A 56 12.78 10.20 -4.70
CA LEU A 56 13.94 10.77 -5.39
C LEU A 56 14.57 11.90 -4.57
N VAL A 57 13.74 12.76 -3.98
CA VAL A 57 14.20 13.82 -3.06
C VAL A 57 14.85 13.21 -1.81
N GLU A 58 14.24 12.17 -1.23
CA GLU A 58 14.78 11.47 -0.06
C GLU A 58 16.15 10.85 -0.34
N VAL A 59 16.30 10.14 -1.45
CA VAL A 59 17.57 9.50 -1.86
C VAL A 59 18.67 10.52 -2.15
N GLY A 60 18.30 11.70 -2.67
CA GLY A 60 19.24 12.80 -2.90
C GLY A 60 19.67 13.53 -1.62
N SER A 61 19.04 13.25 -0.48
CA SER A 61 19.38 13.90 0.78
C SER A 61 20.73 13.40 1.33
N LEU A 62 21.48 14.30 1.95
CA LEU A 62 22.76 13.96 2.60
C LEU A 62 22.61 12.86 3.64
N GLN A 63 21.47 12.86 4.36
CA GLN A 63 21.17 11.91 5.41
C GLN A 63 20.98 10.48 4.86
N PHE A 64 20.31 10.34 3.72
CA PHE A 64 20.17 9.05 3.05
C PHE A 64 21.53 8.54 2.53
N ILE A 65 22.32 9.41 1.90
CA ILE A 65 23.66 9.05 1.40
C ILE A 65 24.54 8.57 2.54
N GLU A 66 24.53 9.29 3.66
CA GLU A 66 25.29 8.92 4.85
C GLU A 66 24.81 7.61 5.46
N GLN A 67 23.50 7.40 5.55
CA GLN A 67 22.94 6.14 6.03
C GLN A 67 23.38 4.97 5.14
N GLN A 68 23.29 5.11 3.81
CA GLN A 68 23.78 4.07 2.90
C GLN A 68 25.29 3.83 3.03
N ALA A 69 26.08 4.89 3.23
CA ALA A 69 27.53 4.78 3.43
C ALA A 69 27.88 4.06 4.74
N ARG A 70 27.16 4.34 5.84
CA ARG A 70 27.35 3.68 7.14
C ARG A 70 26.87 2.23 7.12
N ASP A 71 25.66 2.00 6.62
CA ASP A 71 24.99 0.69 6.69
C ASP A 71 25.58 -0.32 5.70
N LYS A 72 25.90 0.11 4.46
CA LYS A 72 26.34 -0.81 3.40
C LYS A 72 27.84 -0.85 3.21
N LEU A 73 28.52 0.26 3.42
CA LEU A 73 29.95 0.39 3.16
C LEU A 73 30.78 0.47 4.44
N SER A 74 30.13 0.52 5.61
CA SER A 74 30.79 0.72 6.91
C SER A 74 31.74 1.92 6.89
N LEU A 75 31.42 2.95 6.10
CA LEU A 75 32.20 4.17 6.00
C LEU A 75 31.81 5.13 7.11
N ALA A 76 32.81 5.80 7.67
CA ALA A 76 32.65 6.86 8.66
C ALA A 76 33.25 8.16 8.11
N ARG A 77 32.81 9.31 8.64
CA ARG A 77 33.36 10.60 8.21
C ARG A 77 34.80 10.76 8.70
N PRO A 78 35.62 11.61 8.04
CA PRO A 78 36.95 11.95 8.55
C PRO A 78 36.86 12.48 9.99
N GLY A 79 37.57 11.82 10.92
CA GLY A 79 37.57 12.15 12.34
C GLY A 79 36.61 11.31 13.22
N GLU A 80 35.82 10.42 12.63
CA GLU A 80 35.01 9.45 13.37
C GLU A 80 35.77 8.13 13.58
N THR A 81 35.59 7.51 14.75
CA THR A 81 36.16 6.19 15.08
C THR A 81 35.10 5.12 14.97
N ILE A 82 35.34 4.10 14.13
CA ILE A 82 34.47 2.94 14.01
C ILE A 82 34.77 1.98 15.17
N MET A 83 33.79 1.75 16.05
CA MET A 83 33.88 0.78 17.14
C MET A 83 33.02 -0.44 16.80
N VAL A 84 33.65 -1.61 16.64
CA VAL A 84 32.95 -2.88 16.44
C VAL A 84 32.83 -3.58 17.80
N ILE A 85 31.60 -3.76 18.28
CA ILE A 85 31.33 -4.41 19.56
C ILE A 85 30.91 -5.87 19.28
N PRO A 86 31.59 -6.88 19.85
CA PRO A 86 31.17 -8.27 19.73
C PRO A 86 29.78 -8.48 20.33
N GLN A 87 28.94 -9.26 19.65
CA GLN A 87 27.58 -9.55 20.10
C GLN A 87 27.55 -10.13 21.53
N SER A 88 28.55 -10.95 21.90
CA SER A 88 28.68 -11.51 23.25
C SER A 88 28.84 -10.46 24.36
N GLU A 89 29.42 -9.29 24.05
CA GLU A 89 29.56 -8.18 25.01
C GLU A 89 28.26 -7.36 25.05
N ILE A 90 27.58 -7.20 23.91
CA ILE A 90 26.25 -6.58 23.84
C ILE A 90 25.26 -7.40 24.68
N ASP A 91 25.24 -8.72 24.52
CA ASP A 91 24.33 -9.61 25.23
C ASP A 91 24.64 -9.69 26.74
N LYS A 92 25.90 -9.50 27.15
CA LYS A 92 26.27 -9.37 28.57
C LYS A 92 25.76 -8.07 29.17
N VAL A 93 25.83 -6.95 28.44
CA VAL A 93 25.38 -5.63 28.92
C VAL A 93 23.86 -5.51 28.86
N LEU A 94 23.23 -5.96 27.78
CA LEU A 94 21.77 -5.95 27.60
C LEU A 94 21.08 -7.08 28.38
N GLY A 95 21.69 -8.26 28.49
CA GLY A 95 21.19 -9.35 29.33
C GLY A 95 21.33 -9.08 30.83
N ALA A 96 22.22 -8.15 31.22
CA ALA A 96 22.28 -7.62 32.59
C ALA A 96 21.11 -6.66 32.91
N GLN A 97 20.44 -6.10 31.88
CA GLN A 97 19.08 -5.62 32.03
C GLN A 97 18.19 -6.85 32.05
N LYS A 98 18.09 -7.50 33.23
CA LYS A 98 17.06 -8.49 33.51
C LYS A 98 15.79 -8.01 32.84
N GLU A 99 15.17 -8.86 32.04
CA GLU A 99 13.77 -8.69 31.62
C GLU A 99 13.04 -8.14 32.84
N VAL A 100 12.62 -6.88 32.76
CA VAL A 100 11.74 -6.33 33.78
C VAL A 100 10.53 -7.22 33.65
N GLN A 101 10.44 -8.23 34.54
CA GLN A 101 9.29 -9.10 34.65
C GLN A 101 8.13 -8.11 34.63
N LYS A 102 7.33 -8.14 33.55
CA LYS A 102 6.16 -7.29 33.47
C LYS A 102 5.30 -7.75 34.63
N ILE A 103 5.39 -7.04 35.74
CA ILE A 103 4.59 -7.29 36.92
C ILE A 103 3.16 -7.12 36.41
N VAL A 104 2.42 -8.21 36.26
CA VAL A 104 1.00 -8.22 35.87
C VAL A 104 0.18 -7.83 37.10
N GLU A 105 0.62 -6.83 37.86
CA GLU A 105 -0.13 -6.27 38.97
C GLU A 105 -0.96 -5.10 38.42
N PRO A 106 -2.26 -5.04 38.73
CA PRO A 106 -3.06 -3.86 38.48
C PRO A 106 -2.38 -2.60 39.02
N TYR A 107 -2.40 -1.52 38.25
CA TYR A 107 -1.70 -0.26 38.58
C TYR A 107 -1.96 0.24 40.02
N TRP A 108 -3.15 0.01 40.58
CA TRP A 108 -3.51 0.41 41.95
C TRP A 108 -2.71 -0.31 43.05
N GLN A 109 -2.28 -1.56 42.83
CA GLN A 109 -1.46 -2.30 43.80
C GLN A 109 -0.07 -1.69 43.94
N GLY A 110 0.51 -1.21 42.83
CA GLY A 110 1.78 -0.49 42.84
C GLY A 110 1.73 0.78 43.67
N TRP A 111 0.64 1.54 43.56
CA TRP A 111 0.44 2.78 44.34
C TRP A 111 0.26 2.52 45.83
N LEU A 112 -0.49 1.50 46.23
CA LEU A 112 -0.65 1.15 47.65
C LEU A 112 0.69 0.83 48.31
N ARG A 113 1.56 0.06 47.63
CA ARG A 113 2.89 -0.30 48.15
C ARG A 113 3.82 0.91 48.30
N LEU A 114 3.67 1.91 47.43
CA LEU A 114 4.48 3.14 47.48
C LEU A 114 4.11 4.04 48.67
N PHE A 115 2.82 4.08 49.02
CA PHE A 115 2.31 5.01 50.05
C PHE A 115 2.08 4.37 51.42
N TRP A 116 2.04 3.04 51.52
CA TRP A 116 1.84 2.32 52.78
C TRP A 116 2.77 1.11 52.87
N ARG A 117 3.98 1.34 53.39
CA ARG A 117 4.92 0.32 53.81
C ARG A 117 4.88 0.15 55.33
#